data_AF-A0A9N9Q593-F1
#
_entry.id   AF-A0A9N9Q593-F1
#
_cell.length_a   1.000
_cell.length_b   1.000
_cell.length_c   1.000
_cell.angle_alpha   90.00
_cell.angle_beta   90.00
_cell.angle_gamma   90.00
#
_symmetry.space_group_name_H-M   'P 1'
#
loop_
_entity.id
_entity.type
_entity.pdbx_description
1 polymer ?
#
loop_
_entity_poly.entity_id
_entity_poly.type
_entity_poly.pdbx_seq_one_letter_code
_entity_poly.pdbx_strand_id
1 'polypeptide(L)'
;MCTTPLLLLALSALTTALPSPLTPRECTAPTSFQINGFTTFGPAEGNTNPAFVSFTFASAGTSTRCTRNGDITSATLATCADGETVFRWSADRVLTVGTSYVDCDGNPAVAAGDLGLSVFCFPVVPPVPFGAGTECETPTGQVGGSFTRSSV
;
A
#
# COMPACT_ATOMS: atom_id res chain seq x y z
N MET A 1 24.38 83.71 2.20
CA MET A 1 24.29 82.72 3.30
C MET A 1 23.05 81.87 3.06
N CYS A 2 23.19 80.53 3.04
CA CYS A 2 22.14 79.50 3.16
C CYS A 2 21.04 79.46 2.07
N THR A 3 20.51 78.34 1.56
CA THR A 3 20.68 76.89 1.84
C THR A 3 19.89 76.09 0.79
N THR A 4 20.53 75.03 0.26
CA THR A 4 20.06 73.68 -0.10
C THR A 4 18.79 73.35 -0.95
N PRO A 5 18.86 72.28 -1.77
CA PRO A 5 17.78 71.74 -2.62
C PRO A 5 16.91 70.71 -1.87
N LEU A 6 15.67 70.49 -2.32
CA LEU A 6 14.83 69.39 -1.81
C LEU A 6 14.83 68.20 -2.78
N LEU A 7 15.40 67.10 -2.30
CA LEU A 7 15.51 65.79 -2.94
C LEU A 7 14.33 64.90 -2.51
N LEU A 8 13.80 64.17 -3.50
CA LEU A 8 12.91 62.99 -3.48
C LEU A 8 12.59 62.30 -2.13
N LEU A 9 11.31 61.92 -1.96
CA LEU A 9 10.94 60.66 -1.29
C LEU A 9 9.81 59.95 -2.08
N ALA A 10 10.19 58.89 -2.76
CA ALA A 10 9.28 57.86 -3.25
C ALA A 10 8.76 57.08 -2.04
N LEU A 11 7.43 56.99 -1.90
CA LEU A 11 6.79 56.14 -0.90
C LEU A 11 6.95 54.68 -1.29
N SER A 12 7.87 54.00 -0.61
CA SER A 12 8.05 52.56 -0.63
C SER A 12 6.81 51.88 -0.04
N ALA A 13 6.00 51.25 -0.89
CA ALA A 13 4.96 50.31 -0.45
C ALA A 13 5.64 49.00 -0.04
N LEU A 14 6.04 48.88 1.23
CA LEU A 14 6.34 47.57 1.82
C LEU A 14 5.02 46.94 2.25
N THR A 15 4.36 46.25 1.32
CA THR A 15 3.40 45.21 1.68
C THR A 15 4.18 44.09 2.36
N THR A 16 4.12 44.05 3.68
CA THR A 16 4.55 42.90 4.48
C THR A 16 3.69 41.70 4.10
N ALA A 17 4.16 40.91 3.13
CA ALA A 17 3.70 39.55 2.97
C ALA A 17 4.11 38.79 4.24
N LEU A 18 3.19 38.61 5.18
CA LEU A 18 3.42 37.72 6.30
C LEU A 18 3.72 36.33 5.71
N PRO A 19 4.83 35.68 6.11
CA PRO A 19 5.03 34.28 5.74
C PRO A 19 3.84 33.50 6.29
N SER A 20 3.13 32.80 5.41
CA SER A 20 2.12 31.83 5.82
C SER A 20 2.73 30.95 6.90
N PRO A 21 2.03 30.72 8.04
CA PRO A 21 2.51 29.76 9.02
C PRO A 21 2.73 28.45 8.27
N LEU A 22 3.97 27.95 8.35
CA LEU A 22 4.31 26.63 7.85
C LEU A 22 3.35 25.66 8.55
N THR A 23 2.30 25.24 7.86
CA THR A 23 1.50 24.10 8.29
C THR A 23 2.48 22.96 8.54
N PRO A 24 2.55 22.40 9.76
CA PRO A 24 3.40 21.26 10.03
C PRO A 24 3.13 20.22 8.95
N ARG A 25 4.17 19.82 8.22
CA ARG A 25 4.05 18.74 7.25
C ARG A 25 3.67 17.50 8.07
N GLU A 26 2.45 17.01 7.93
CA GLU A 26 2.02 15.76 8.56
C GLU A 26 2.72 14.59 7.86
N CYS A 27 4.00 14.42 8.17
CA CYS A 27 4.81 13.31 7.71
C CYS A 27 4.61 12.15 8.69
N THR A 28 3.51 11.40 8.53
CA THR A 28 3.29 10.22 9.38
C THR A 28 3.56 8.96 8.58
N ALA A 29 4.51 8.14 9.05
CA ALA A 29 4.74 6.83 8.48
C ALA A 29 3.46 5.99 8.55
N PRO A 30 3.15 5.17 7.53
CA PRO A 30 1.98 4.33 7.57
C PRO A 30 2.12 3.32 8.73
N THR A 31 1.11 3.25 9.60
CA THR A 31 1.11 2.39 10.79
C THR A 31 0.25 1.14 10.64
N SER A 32 -0.73 1.18 9.74
CA SER A 32 -1.69 0.10 9.53
C SER A 32 -2.10 -0.01 8.07
N PHE A 33 -2.62 -1.18 7.72
CA PHE A 33 -3.13 -1.49 6.40
C PHE A 33 -4.39 -2.35 6.50
N GLN A 34 -5.12 -2.44 5.40
CA GLN A 34 -6.29 -3.28 5.24
C GLN A 34 -6.14 -4.15 4.00
N ILE A 35 -6.62 -5.38 4.11
CA ILE A 35 -6.72 -6.37 3.05
C ILE A 35 -8.19 -6.63 2.81
N ASN A 36 -8.65 -6.35 1.59
CA ASN A 36 -10.03 -6.51 1.18
C ASN A 36 -10.16 -7.60 0.10
N GLY A 37 -11.19 -8.44 0.20
CA GLY A 37 -11.51 -9.48 -0.77
C GLY A 37 -10.34 -10.44 -1.01
N PHE A 38 -9.72 -10.93 0.07
CA PHE A 38 -8.65 -11.91 -0.06
C PHE A 38 -9.20 -13.23 -0.54
N THR A 39 -8.65 -13.71 -1.66
CA THR A 39 -9.01 -14.98 -2.27
C THR A 39 -7.77 -15.70 -2.78
N THR A 40 -7.72 -17.02 -2.63
CA THR A 40 -6.74 -17.91 -3.26
C THR A 40 -7.45 -19.02 -4.01
N PHE A 41 -6.87 -19.49 -5.09
CA PHE A 41 -7.30 -20.69 -5.80
C PHE A 41 -6.12 -21.64 -5.98
N GLY A 42 -6.32 -22.90 -5.66
CA GLY A 42 -5.42 -24.01 -5.97
C GLY A 42 -6.09 -24.99 -6.93
N PRO A 43 -5.54 -25.25 -8.13
CA PRO A 43 -6.13 -26.18 -9.09
C PRO A 43 -6.05 -27.62 -8.56
N ALA A 44 -7.09 -28.41 -8.84
CA ALA A 44 -7.04 -29.86 -8.65
C ALA A 44 -6.15 -30.52 -9.72
N GLU A 45 -5.78 -31.78 -9.51
CA GLU A 45 -5.04 -32.55 -10.51
C GLU A 45 -5.75 -32.56 -11.87
N GLY A 46 -5.00 -32.35 -12.95
CA GLY A 46 -5.53 -32.28 -14.32
C GLY A 46 -6.16 -30.93 -14.71
N ASN A 47 -6.33 -29.99 -13.78
CA ASN A 47 -6.75 -28.63 -14.11
C ASN A 47 -5.54 -27.79 -14.57
N THR A 48 -5.61 -27.26 -15.79
CA THR A 48 -4.54 -26.45 -16.41
C THR A 48 -4.58 -24.98 -16.02
N ASN A 49 -5.62 -24.53 -15.32
CA ASN A 49 -5.67 -23.16 -14.79
C ASN A 49 -4.62 -22.96 -13.69
N PRO A 50 -3.89 -21.83 -13.70
CA PRO A 50 -2.88 -21.57 -12.69
C PRO A 50 -3.52 -21.33 -11.32
N ALA A 51 -2.81 -21.70 -10.25
CA ALA A 51 -3.15 -21.20 -8.92
C ALA A 51 -3.03 -19.67 -8.89
N PHE A 52 -3.81 -19.01 -8.04
CA PHE A 52 -3.70 -17.58 -7.85
C PHE A 52 -3.97 -17.13 -6.42
N VAL A 53 -3.49 -15.95 -6.10
CA VAL A 53 -3.86 -15.17 -4.92
C VAL A 53 -4.22 -13.76 -5.37
N SER A 54 -5.29 -13.20 -4.81
CA SER A 54 -5.82 -11.90 -5.17
C SER A 54 -6.39 -11.20 -3.94
N PHE A 55 -6.13 -9.89 -3.82
CA PHE A 55 -6.75 -9.02 -2.83
C PHE A 55 -6.56 -7.55 -3.22
N THR A 56 -7.25 -6.66 -2.51
CA THR A 56 -6.98 -5.22 -2.54
C THR A 56 -6.30 -4.81 -1.25
N PHE A 57 -5.13 -4.20 -1.38
CA PHE A 57 -4.40 -3.56 -0.29
C PHE A 57 -4.86 -2.11 -0.15
N ALA A 58 -5.03 -1.63 1.08
CA ALA A 58 -5.27 -0.23 1.37
C ALA A 58 -4.46 0.26 2.58
N SER A 59 -3.81 1.41 2.45
CA SER A 59 -3.03 2.06 3.52
C SER A 59 -2.87 3.55 3.22
N ALA A 60 -3.05 4.42 4.24
CA ALA A 60 -2.76 5.86 4.17
C ALA A 60 -3.30 6.58 2.90
N GLY A 61 -4.53 6.23 2.46
CA GLY A 61 -5.16 6.82 1.28
C GLY A 61 -4.80 6.14 -0.06
N THR A 62 -3.85 5.22 -0.07
CA THR A 62 -3.54 4.35 -1.22
C THR A 62 -4.41 3.11 -1.21
N SER A 63 -4.89 2.70 -2.38
CA SER A 63 -5.61 1.45 -2.60
C SER A 63 -5.15 0.81 -3.90
N THR A 64 -4.71 -0.45 -3.88
CA THR A 64 -4.18 -1.14 -5.05
C THR A 64 -4.57 -2.61 -5.09
N ARG A 65 -4.64 -3.18 -6.29
CA ARG A 65 -4.89 -4.61 -6.48
C ARG A 65 -3.57 -5.37 -6.47
N CYS A 66 -3.53 -6.44 -5.70
CA CYS A 66 -2.38 -7.34 -5.58
C CYS A 66 -2.80 -8.72 -6.09
N THR A 67 -2.08 -9.23 -7.09
CA THR A 67 -2.35 -10.55 -7.68
C THR A 67 -1.06 -11.28 -8.00
N ARG A 68 -1.05 -12.59 -7.79
CA ARG A 68 0.01 -13.49 -8.26
C ARG A 68 -0.64 -14.74 -8.82
N ASN A 69 -0.17 -15.19 -9.98
CA ASN A 69 -0.55 -16.43 -10.63
C ASN A 69 0.63 -17.43 -10.61
N GLY A 70 0.34 -18.73 -10.65
CA GLY A 70 1.36 -19.78 -10.65
C GLY A 70 1.77 -20.17 -9.23
N ASP A 71 3.06 -20.05 -8.88
CA ASP A 71 3.55 -20.39 -7.54
C ASP A 71 3.15 -19.33 -6.50
N ILE A 72 1.92 -19.44 -5.99
CA ILE A 72 1.34 -18.48 -5.05
C ILE A 72 2.04 -18.47 -3.69
N THR A 73 2.75 -19.53 -3.32
CA THR A 73 3.49 -19.70 -2.06
C THR A 73 4.99 -19.40 -2.19
N SER A 74 5.44 -18.88 -3.34
CA SER A 74 6.84 -18.56 -3.59
C SER A 74 7.41 -17.62 -2.51
N ALA A 75 8.65 -17.90 -2.07
CA ALA A 75 9.36 -17.08 -1.09
C ALA A 75 9.67 -15.66 -1.58
N THR A 76 9.68 -15.45 -2.90
CA THR A 76 9.88 -14.15 -3.55
C THR A 76 8.67 -13.24 -3.34
N LEU A 77 8.89 -11.93 -3.21
CA LEU A 77 7.81 -10.93 -3.16
C LEU A 77 7.23 -10.68 -4.56
N ALA A 78 5.91 -10.49 -4.64
CA ALA A 78 5.23 -10.03 -5.86
C ALA A 78 4.88 -8.57 -5.71
N THR A 79 5.04 -7.82 -6.79
CA THR A 79 4.64 -6.42 -6.88
C THR A 79 3.15 -6.33 -7.22
N CYS A 80 2.44 -5.46 -6.52
CA CYS A 80 1.05 -5.11 -6.81
C CYS A 80 0.95 -4.17 -8.02
N ALA A 81 -0.27 -3.83 -8.43
CA ALA A 81 -0.52 -3.03 -9.62
C ALA A 81 0.03 -1.59 -9.57
N ASP A 82 0.35 -1.07 -8.38
CA ASP A 82 0.90 0.27 -8.19
C ASP A 82 2.43 0.34 -8.41
N GLY A 83 3.13 -0.81 -8.46
CA GLY A 83 4.58 -0.86 -8.58
C GLY A 83 5.35 -0.62 -7.28
N GLU A 84 4.67 -0.19 -6.22
CA GLU A 84 5.25 0.22 -4.94
C GLU A 84 4.92 -0.74 -3.79
N THR A 85 3.71 -1.31 -3.83
CA THR A 85 3.27 -2.29 -2.85
C THR A 85 3.75 -3.67 -3.27
N VAL A 86 4.29 -4.41 -2.31
CA VAL A 86 4.76 -5.78 -2.49
C VAL A 86 4.08 -6.72 -1.51
N PHE A 87 3.94 -7.99 -1.88
CA PHE A 87 3.36 -8.99 -1.00
C PHE A 87 3.92 -10.39 -1.20
N ARG A 88 3.70 -11.25 -0.22
CA ARG A 88 3.96 -12.70 -0.29
C ARG A 88 2.92 -13.43 0.54
N TRP A 89 2.36 -14.49 -0.05
CA TRP A 89 1.51 -15.45 0.64
C TRP A 89 2.30 -16.71 0.99
N SER A 90 2.13 -17.25 2.20
CA SER A 90 2.77 -18.50 2.64
C SER A 90 1.77 -19.63 2.84
N ALA A 91 2.28 -20.87 2.83
CA ALA A 91 1.49 -22.06 3.13
C ALA A 91 0.90 -22.04 4.55
N ASP A 92 1.57 -21.36 5.49
CA ASP A 92 1.13 -21.19 6.89
C ASP A 92 0.04 -20.13 7.05
N ARG A 93 -0.56 -19.68 5.94
CA ARG A 93 -1.62 -18.66 5.89
C ARG A 93 -1.20 -17.29 6.41
N VAL A 94 0.06 -16.94 6.19
CA VAL A 94 0.61 -15.62 6.53
C VAL A 94 0.75 -14.81 5.25
N LEU A 95 0.15 -13.62 5.26
CA LEU A 95 0.32 -12.61 4.23
C LEU A 95 1.35 -11.59 4.73
N THR A 96 2.53 -11.56 4.10
CA THR A 96 3.49 -10.47 4.24
C THR A 96 3.14 -9.38 3.24
N VAL A 97 3.05 -8.13 3.68
CA VAL A 97 2.91 -6.96 2.81
C VAL A 97 3.99 -5.92 3.11
N GLY A 98 4.37 -5.17 2.10
CA GLY A 98 5.26 -4.02 2.22
C GLY A 98 4.82 -2.91 1.27
N THR A 99 5.07 -1.66 1.65
CA THR A 99 4.78 -0.50 0.81
C THR A 99 5.90 0.53 1.00
N SER A 100 6.32 1.16 -0.10
CA SER A 100 7.24 2.29 -0.04
C SER A 100 6.52 3.57 0.36
N TYR A 101 7.20 4.44 1.09
CA TYR A 101 6.73 5.78 1.41
C TYR A 101 7.92 6.74 1.48
N VAL A 102 7.64 8.04 1.58
CA VAL A 102 8.67 9.06 1.82
C VAL A 102 8.60 9.50 3.27
N ASP A 103 9.72 9.42 3.99
CA ASP A 103 9.79 9.81 5.40
C ASP A 103 9.73 11.34 5.60
N CYS A 104 9.84 11.76 6.87
CA CYS A 104 9.81 13.18 7.23
C CYS A 104 10.95 13.99 6.62
N ASP A 105 12.11 13.35 6.42
CA ASP A 105 13.34 13.93 5.92
C ASP A 105 13.41 13.88 4.38
N GLY A 106 12.43 13.27 3.73
CA GLY A 106 12.35 13.15 2.28
C GLY A 106 13.05 11.92 1.71
N ASN A 107 13.46 10.97 2.56
CA ASN A 107 14.11 9.73 2.12
C ASN A 107 13.07 8.68 1.75
N PRO A 108 13.35 7.84 0.73
CA PRO A 108 12.54 6.66 0.47
C PRO A 108 12.68 5.70 1.66
N ALA A 109 11.54 5.19 2.12
CA ALA A 109 11.45 4.25 3.23
C ALA A 109 10.45 3.14 2.88
N VAL A 110 10.49 2.04 3.63
CA VAL A 110 9.58 0.90 3.47
C VAL A 110 8.94 0.58 4.79
N ALA A 111 7.61 0.40 4.79
CA ALA A 111 6.86 -0.16 5.90
C ALA A 111 6.40 -1.57 5.52
N ALA A 112 6.63 -2.54 6.41
CA ALA A 112 6.27 -3.94 6.17
C ALA A 112 5.64 -4.59 7.41
N GLY A 113 4.74 -5.54 7.15
CA GLY A 113 3.99 -6.25 8.18
C GLY A 113 3.63 -7.67 7.74
N ASP A 114 3.40 -8.53 8.72
CA ASP A 114 2.91 -9.89 8.54
C ASP A 114 1.51 -9.99 9.14
N LEU A 115 0.59 -10.62 8.42
CA LEU A 115 -0.81 -10.78 8.82
C LEU A 115 -1.23 -12.25 8.67
N GLY A 116 -1.54 -12.90 9.79
CA GLY A 116 -2.15 -14.23 9.78
C GLY A 116 -3.61 -14.12 9.32
N LEU A 117 -3.97 -14.82 8.24
CA LEU A 117 -5.32 -14.79 7.69
C LEU A 117 -6.08 -16.07 8.04
N SER A 118 -7.23 -15.89 8.69
CA SER A 118 -8.23 -16.95 8.81
C SER A 118 -9.00 -17.04 7.49
N VAL A 119 -8.74 -18.10 6.73
CA VAL A 119 -9.41 -18.36 5.44
C VAL A 119 -10.33 -19.57 5.54
N PHE A 120 -11.50 -19.46 4.93
CA PHE A 120 -12.43 -20.55 4.71
C PHE A 120 -12.21 -21.12 3.32
N CYS A 121 -11.99 -22.42 3.21
CA CYS A 121 -11.69 -23.09 1.94
C CYS A 121 -12.83 -24.02 1.55
N PHE A 122 -13.23 -24.00 0.29
CA PHE A 122 -14.25 -24.87 -0.26
C PHE A 122 -13.85 -25.42 -1.64
N PRO A 123 -14.31 -26.63 -1.99
CA PRO A 123 -14.08 -27.17 -3.32
C PRO A 123 -14.86 -26.38 -4.37
N VAL A 124 -14.18 -26.08 -5.46
CA VAL A 124 -14.76 -25.46 -6.65
C VAL A 124 -15.06 -26.58 -7.64
N VAL A 125 -16.35 -26.78 -7.94
CA VAL A 125 -16.81 -27.81 -8.87
C VAL A 125 -17.24 -27.12 -10.18
N PRO A 126 -16.72 -27.53 -11.35
CA PRO A 126 -17.17 -27.02 -12.64
C PRO A 126 -18.70 -27.10 -12.83
N PRO A 127 -19.34 -26.19 -13.59
CA PRO A 127 -18.77 -25.23 -14.54
C PRO A 127 -18.57 -23.84 -13.93
N VAL A 128 -17.32 -23.51 -13.62
CA VAL A 128 -16.89 -22.23 -13.03
C VAL A 128 -15.58 -21.82 -13.71
N PRO A 129 -15.27 -20.51 -13.81
CA PRO A 129 -14.28 -20.01 -14.75
C PRO A 129 -12.87 -20.59 -14.58
N PHE A 130 -12.52 -21.06 -13.38
CA PHE A 130 -11.19 -21.59 -13.06
C PHE A 130 -11.11 -23.11 -13.04
N GLY A 131 -12.19 -23.83 -13.39
CA GLY A 131 -12.22 -25.30 -13.37
C GLY A 131 -12.25 -25.90 -11.96
N ALA A 132 -11.92 -27.18 -11.84
CA ALA A 132 -11.95 -27.90 -10.57
C ALA A 132 -10.77 -27.51 -9.67
N GLY A 133 -11.02 -27.23 -8.39
CA GLY A 133 -9.96 -26.85 -7.46
C GLY A 133 -10.46 -26.58 -6.06
N THR A 134 -9.65 -25.86 -5.29
CA THR A 134 -10.00 -25.34 -3.96
C THR A 134 -9.86 -23.83 -3.98
N GLU A 135 -10.92 -23.14 -3.60
CA GLU A 135 -10.91 -21.71 -3.38
C GLU A 135 -10.93 -21.43 -1.89
N CYS A 136 -10.14 -20.46 -1.44
CA CYS A 136 -10.16 -20.00 -0.06
C CYS A 136 -10.34 -18.49 -0.02
N GLU A 137 -11.15 -18.01 0.91
CA GLU A 137 -11.44 -16.59 1.08
C GLU A 137 -11.50 -16.17 2.56
N THR A 138 -11.34 -14.89 2.83
CA THR A 138 -11.55 -14.35 4.19
C THR A 138 -13.05 -14.19 4.47
N PRO A 139 -13.61 -14.78 5.56
CA PRO A 139 -15.05 -14.73 5.83
C PRO A 139 -15.61 -13.32 6.01
N THR A 140 -14.78 -12.40 6.53
CA THR A 140 -15.18 -11.03 6.83
C THR A 140 -15.11 -10.10 5.62
N GLY A 141 -14.54 -10.56 4.50
CA GLY A 141 -14.25 -9.73 3.32
C GLY A 141 -13.18 -8.65 3.54
N GLN A 142 -12.85 -8.31 4.78
CA GLN A 142 -11.87 -7.30 5.16
C GLN A 142 -11.12 -7.73 6.43
N VAL A 143 -9.79 -7.60 6.41
CA VAL A 143 -8.91 -7.88 7.56
C VAL A 143 -7.85 -6.77 7.66
N GLY A 144 -7.65 -6.23 8.86
CA GLY A 144 -6.65 -5.20 9.14
C GLY A 144 -5.34 -5.79 9.69
N GLY A 145 -4.24 -5.12 9.41
CA GLY A 145 -2.92 -5.42 9.97
C GLY A 145 -2.14 -4.16 10.33
N SER A 146 -1.01 -4.35 11.01
CA SER A 146 -0.10 -3.28 11.40
C SER A 146 1.26 -3.46 10.73
N PHE A 147 1.90 -2.35 10.37
CA PHE A 147 3.31 -2.37 9.98
C PHE A 147 4.14 -2.51 11.25
N THR A 148 4.98 -3.55 11.30
CA THR A 148 5.82 -3.87 12.47
C THR A 148 7.30 -3.67 12.19
N ARG A 149 7.65 -3.42 10.93
CA ARG A 149 9.01 -3.18 10.46
C ARG A 149 9.01 -1.93 9.59
N SER A 150 9.93 -1.01 9.86
CA SER A 150 10.21 0.13 8.99
C SER A 150 11.71 0.25 8.78
N SER A 151 12.13 0.54 7.55
CA SER A 151 13.53 0.82 7.21
C SER A 151 13.60 2.01 6.26
N VAL A 152 14.59 2.87 6.48
CA VAL A 152 15.02 3.96 5.58
C VAL A 152 16.24 3.48 4.81
#